data_AF-A0A1B2HTI4-F1
#
_entry.id   AF-A0A1B2HTI4-F1
#
_cell.length_a   1.000
_cell.length_b   1.000
_cell.length_c   1.000
_cell.angle_alpha   90.00
_cell.angle_beta   90.00
_cell.angle_gamma   90.00
#
_symmetry.space_group_name_H-M   'P 1'
#
loop_
_entity.id
_entity.type
_entity.pdbx_description
1 polymer ?
#
loop_
_entity_poly.entity_id
_entity_poly.type
_entity_poly.pdbx_seq_one_letter_code
_entity_poly.pdbx_strand_id
1 'polypeptide(L)'
;MLWHLIGGVHNDALMLGLMLAGTVIALEALQDTRWWPFTAGVVLIALGAQVKLPALVALAVVGTALARRLGGGLARFTLSGVTMVVVAVLVSVVTSLAGQAGFGWLQALGTPSKVPSWMAPSNWPGFLTGAVFGAESGQAMISAGRVAGLVLVLCGIAVVLTRQLRGGISEVMALGLMMSVIVVLGPVVQPWYLLWAVLPLAAAGVWRTKIAAVVTVFALLVPPLAGDFAGRVAELVVGYGAGLAVVACAFLVLRHVLGRVSVRRRPGGELPAADDVVAGGAGVPGAVARAAGRPAGAARVRVRARVLPCCRR
;
A
#
# COMPACT_ATOMS: atom_id res chain seq x y z
N MET A 1 4.43 10.09 16.17
CA MET A 1 4.41 9.02 15.13
C MET A 1 5.70 8.94 14.33
N LEU A 2 6.09 9.96 13.56
CA LEU A 2 7.37 9.97 12.82
C LEU A 2 8.60 9.71 13.71
N TRP A 3 8.61 10.26 14.93
CA TRP A 3 9.66 9.99 15.91
C TRP A 3 9.75 8.50 16.31
N HIS A 4 8.64 7.76 16.42
CA HIS A 4 8.69 6.30 16.68
C HIS A 4 9.09 5.50 15.44
N LEU A 5 8.82 6.05 14.25
CA LEU A 5 9.17 5.45 12.96
C LEU A 5 10.69 5.58 12.65
N ILE A 6 11.29 6.73 12.98
CA ILE A 6 12.68 7.10 12.60
C ILE A 6 13.63 7.17 13.82
N GLY A 7 13.16 7.67 14.96
CA GLY A 7 13.96 7.88 16.19
C GLY A 7 13.69 6.87 17.31
N GLY A 8 12.80 5.90 17.12
CA GLY A 8 12.50 4.85 18.10
C GLY A 8 13.26 3.56 17.80
N VAL A 9 13.57 2.77 18.83
CA VAL A 9 14.19 1.42 18.78
C VAL A 9 13.46 0.42 17.85
N HIS A 10 12.33 0.81 17.23
CA HIS A 10 11.43 -0.07 16.51
C HIS A 10 11.61 -0.13 14.99
N ASN A 11 12.46 0.71 14.36
CA ASN A 11 12.85 0.61 12.94
C ASN A 11 11.71 0.45 11.91
N ASP A 12 10.51 0.93 12.25
CA ASP A 12 9.30 0.75 11.44
C ASP A 12 9.35 1.47 10.10
N ALA A 13 10.03 2.62 10.02
CA ALA A 13 10.16 3.38 8.77
C ALA A 13 11.00 2.63 7.76
N LEU A 14 12.06 1.95 8.22
CA LEU A 14 12.93 1.20 7.34
C LEU A 14 12.18 0.00 6.75
N MET A 15 11.44 -0.75 7.59
CA MET A 15 10.56 -1.83 7.12
C MET A 15 9.58 -1.32 6.06
N LEU A 16 8.81 -0.27 6.38
CA LEU A 16 7.78 0.25 5.48
C LEU A 16 8.36 0.83 4.19
N GLY A 17 9.46 1.58 4.28
CA GLY A 17 10.13 2.17 3.13
C GLY A 17 10.64 1.11 2.16
N LEU A 18 11.35 0.10 2.66
CA LEU A 18 11.85 -1.01 1.84
C LEU A 18 10.70 -1.84 1.24
N MET A 19 9.68 -2.14 2.04
CA MET A 19 8.50 -2.89 1.60
C MET A 19 7.74 -2.15 0.48
N LEU A 20 7.42 -0.88 0.68
CA LEU A 20 6.64 -0.09 -0.29
C LEU A 20 7.45 0.20 -1.55
N ALA A 21 8.71 0.63 -1.43
CA ALA A 21 9.58 0.88 -2.58
C ALA A 21 9.81 -0.40 -3.39
N GLY A 22 10.11 -1.51 -2.72
CA GLY A 22 10.29 -2.81 -3.37
C GLY A 22 9.01 -3.31 -4.05
N THR A 23 7.84 -3.07 -3.45
CA THR A 23 6.54 -3.41 -4.07
C THR A 23 6.30 -2.60 -5.34
N VAL A 24 6.53 -1.28 -5.32
CA VAL A 24 6.38 -0.42 -6.51
C VAL A 24 7.32 -0.87 -7.61
N ILE A 25 8.61 -1.02 -7.30
CA ILE A 25 9.63 -1.44 -8.27
C ILE A 25 9.26 -2.81 -8.88
N ALA A 26 8.86 -3.78 -8.06
CA ALA A 26 8.52 -5.11 -8.54
C ALA A 26 7.27 -5.11 -9.42
N LEU A 27 6.21 -4.39 -9.03
CA LEU A 27 4.96 -4.36 -9.80
C LEU A 27 5.10 -3.60 -11.13
N GLU A 28 5.80 -2.47 -11.15
CA GLU A 28 6.11 -1.73 -12.39
C GLU A 28 6.96 -2.59 -13.34
N ALA A 29 8.00 -3.22 -12.80
CA ALA A 29 8.86 -4.12 -13.57
C ALA A 29 8.09 -5.31 -14.16
N LEU A 30 7.07 -5.79 -13.45
CA LEU A 30 6.23 -6.89 -13.90
C LEU A 30 5.33 -6.50 -15.08
N GLN A 31 4.89 -5.24 -15.16
CA GLN A 31 4.14 -4.71 -16.30
C GLN A 31 5.02 -4.67 -17.56
N ASP A 32 6.24 -4.16 -17.43
CA ASP A 32 7.19 -4.01 -18.54
C ASP A 32 8.02 -5.28 -18.83
N THR A 33 7.79 -6.38 -18.12
CA THR A 33 8.57 -7.64 -18.24
C THR A 33 10.07 -7.47 -17.93
N ARG A 34 10.42 -6.54 -17.05
CA ARG A 34 11.79 -6.22 -16.67
C ARG A 34 12.23 -7.10 -15.49
N TRP A 35 12.79 -8.26 -15.77
CA TRP A 35 13.17 -9.24 -14.73
C TRP A 35 14.22 -8.75 -13.74
N TRP A 36 15.17 -7.91 -14.17
CA TRP A 36 16.20 -7.37 -13.28
C TRP A 36 15.62 -6.44 -12.21
N PRO A 37 14.88 -5.37 -12.56
CA PRO A 37 14.16 -4.55 -11.59
C PRO A 37 13.14 -5.34 -10.75
N PHE A 38 12.47 -6.34 -11.34
CA PHE A 38 11.55 -7.20 -10.59
C PHE A 38 12.27 -7.89 -9.42
N THR A 39 13.39 -8.55 -9.70
CA THR A 39 14.20 -9.22 -8.67
C THR A 39 14.73 -8.22 -7.65
N ALA A 40 15.17 -7.02 -8.07
CA ALA A 40 15.61 -5.97 -7.16
C ALA A 40 14.48 -5.54 -6.20
N GLY A 41 13.25 -5.38 -6.71
CA GLY A 41 12.08 -5.08 -5.87
C GLY A 41 11.77 -6.18 -4.87
N VAL A 42 11.81 -7.45 -5.28
CA VAL A 42 11.63 -8.62 -4.40
C VAL A 42 12.71 -8.66 -3.30
N VAL A 43 13.97 -8.40 -3.66
CA VAL A 43 15.09 -8.33 -2.69
C VAL A 43 14.90 -7.19 -1.70
N LEU A 44 14.46 -6.01 -2.15
CA LEU A 44 14.15 -4.88 -1.25
C LEU A 44 13.06 -5.23 -0.24
N ILE A 45 11.98 -5.91 -0.67
CA ILE A 45 10.94 -6.37 0.25
C ILE A 45 11.50 -7.39 1.25
N ALA A 46 12.32 -8.34 0.78
CA ALA A 46 12.96 -9.35 1.64
C ALA A 46 13.90 -8.72 2.67
N LEU A 47 14.62 -7.65 2.32
CA LEU A 47 15.41 -6.84 3.26
C LEU A 47 14.50 -6.12 4.26
N GLY A 48 13.35 -5.59 3.82
CA GLY A 48 12.32 -5.06 4.71
C GLY A 48 11.81 -6.10 5.72
N ALA A 49 11.68 -7.37 5.29
CA ALA A 49 11.31 -8.49 6.15
C ALA A 49 12.37 -8.83 7.20
N GLN A 50 13.66 -8.58 6.92
CA GLN A 50 14.74 -8.71 7.92
C GLN A 50 14.61 -7.67 9.02
N VAL A 51 14.09 -6.48 8.70
CA VAL A 51 13.77 -5.48 9.72
C VAL A 51 12.59 -5.99 10.56
N LYS A 52 11.51 -6.43 9.89
CA LYS A 52 10.29 -6.94 10.54
C LYS A 52 9.49 -7.88 9.62
N LEU A 53 9.16 -9.06 10.13
CA LEU A 53 8.42 -10.13 9.41
C LEU A 53 7.13 -9.70 8.69
N PRO A 54 6.29 -8.79 9.22
CA PRO A 54 5.08 -8.34 8.52
C PRO A 54 5.32 -7.91 7.06
N ALA A 55 6.50 -7.39 6.70
CA ALA A 55 6.81 -7.03 5.32
C ALA A 55 6.74 -8.21 4.32
N LEU A 56 6.78 -9.47 4.79
CA LEU A 56 6.62 -10.66 3.95
C LEU A 56 5.28 -10.69 3.19
N VAL A 57 4.22 -10.05 3.69
CA VAL A 57 2.95 -10.05 2.92
C VAL A 57 3.08 -9.30 1.60
N ALA A 58 4.02 -8.35 1.48
CA ALA A 58 4.28 -7.69 0.20
C ALA A 58 4.89 -8.67 -0.82
N LEU A 59 5.72 -9.63 -0.38
CA LEU A 59 6.13 -10.74 -1.24
C LEU A 59 4.94 -11.60 -1.65
N ALA A 60 3.99 -11.85 -0.75
CA ALA A 60 2.77 -12.57 -1.10
C ALA A 60 1.93 -11.81 -2.15
N VAL A 61 1.83 -10.47 -2.06
CA VAL A 61 1.19 -9.63 -3.08
C VAL A 61 1.90 -9.75 -4.42
N VAL A 62 3.22 -9.54 -4.45
CA VAL A 62 4.02 -9.56 -5.68
C VAL A 62 4.04 -10.95 -6.31
N GLY A 63 4.18 -12.01 -5.51
CA GLY A 63 4.11 -13.40 -5.97
C GLY A 63 2.73 -13.75 -6.55
N THR A 64 1.65 -13.24 -5.95
CA THR A 64 0.29 -13.42 -6.49
C THR A 64 0.10 -12.65 -7.79
N ALA A 65 0.66 -11.44 -7.91
CA ALA A 65 0.65 -10.68 -9.16
C ALA A 65 1.44 -11.41 -10.27
N LEU A 66 2.61 -11.98 -9.94
CA LEU A 66 3.39 -12.81 -10.86
C LEU A 66 2.58 -14.04 -11.30
N ALA A 67 1.95 -14.75 -10.37
CA ALA A 67 1.12 -15.91 -10.66
C ALA A 67 -0.02 -15.58 -11.64
N ARG A 68 -0.70 -14.44 -11.43
CA ARG A 68 -1.74 -13.94 -12.34
C ARG A 68 -1.20 -13.64 -13.73
N ARG A 69 -0.06 -12.96 -13.81
CA ARG A 69 0.58 -12.65 -15.09
C ARG A 69 0.97 -13.90 -15.87
N LEU A 70 1.38 -14.96 -15.17
CA LEU A 70 1.72 -16.25 -15.79
C LEU A 70 0.46 -17.05 -16.23
N GLY A 71 -0.75 -16.53 -16.00
CA GLY A 71 -2.02 -17.16 -16.40
C GLY A 71 -2.88 -17.66 -15.23
N GLY A 72 -2.50 -17.39 -13.98
CA GLY A 72 -3.24 -17.76 -12.78
C GLY A 72 -3.27 -19.27 -12.48
N GLY A 73 -4.16 -19.67 -11.57
CA GLY A 73 -4.32 -21.05 -11.13
C GLY A 73 -3.41 -21.46 -9.97
N LEU A 74 -3.72 -22.60 -9.35
CA LEU A 74 -3.04 -23.05 -8.13
C LEU A 74 -1.56 -23.35 -8.37
N ALA A 75 -1.21 -24.02 -9.47
CA ALA A 75 0.18 -24.38 -9.77
C ALA A 75 1.10 -23.16 -9.97
N ARG A 76 0.60 -22.10 -10.63
CA ARG A 76 1.39 -20.88 -10.84
C ARG A 76 1.47 -20.04 -9.57
N PHE A 77 0.41 -20.06 -8.76
CA PHE A 77 0.38 -19.46 -7.44
C PHE A 77 1.39 -20.12 -6.50
N THR A 78 1.41 -21.45 -6.43
CA THR A 78 2.38 -22.19 -5.62
C THR A 78 3.80 -21.98 -6.13
N LEU A 79 4.04 -22.05 -7.44
CA LEU A 79 5.37 -21.79 -8.01
C LEU A 79 5.87 -20.38 -7.67
N SER A 80 5.05 -19.35 -7.92
CA SER A 80 5.42 -17.96 -7.63
C SER A 80 5.62 -17.74 -6.12
N GLY A 81 4.78 -18.35 -5.28
CA GLY A 81 4.93 -18.31 -3.83
C GLY A 81 6.22 -18.96 -3.36
N VAL A 82 6.57 -20.14 -3.88
CA VAL A 82 7.84 -20.81 -3.59
C VAL A 82 9.03 -19.94 -4.01
N THR A 83 8.97 -19.32 -5.20
CA THR A 83 10.03 -18.39 -5.63
C THR A 83 10.20 -17.22 -4.65
N MET A 84 9.11 -16.62 -4.18
CA MET A 84 9.17 -15.55 -3.18
C MET A 84 9.79 -16.02 -1.86
N VAL A 85 9.42 -17.22 -1.37
CA VAL A 85 9.99 -17.81 -0.15
C VAL A 85 11.47 -18.08 -0.33
N VAL A 86 11.90 -18.65 -1.46
CA VAL A 86 13.31 -18.92 -1.76
C VAL A 86 14.13 -17.63 -1.74
N VAL A 87 13.64 -16.56 -2.37
CA VAL A 87 14.35 -15.27 -2.33
C VAL A 87 14.41 -14.70 -0.92
N ALA A 88 13.32 -14.78 -0.14
CA ALA A 88 13.31 -14.33 1.25
C ALA A 88 14.32 -15.09 2.11
N VAL A 89 14.38 -16.41 1.96
CA VAL A 89 15.36 -17.28 2.66
C VAL A 89 16.78 -16.95 2.22
N LEU A 90 17.03 -16.82 0.92
CA LEU A 90 18.35 -16.47 0.38
C LEU A 90 18.84 -15.14 0.96
N VAL A 91 18.01 -14.10 0.91
CA VAL A 91 18.34 -12.79 1.48
C VAL A 91 18.61 -12.93 2.98
N SER A 92 17.76 -13.66 3.71
CA SER A 92 17.95 -13.90 5.16
C SER A 92 19.30 -14.56 5.46
N VAL A 93 19.66 -15.59 4.69
CA VAL A 93 20.94 -16.30 4.85
C VAL A 93 22.10 -15.37 4.54
N VAL A 94 22.08 -14.67 3.42
CA VAL A 94 23.16 -13.75 3.02
C VAL A 94 23.35 -12.65 4.05
N THR A 95 22.26 -12.02 4.53
CA THR A 95 22.36 -10.98 5.56
C THR A 95 22.80 -11.52 6.91
N SER A 96 22.40 -12.75 7.26
CA SER A 96 22.84 -13.41 8.50
C SER A 96 24.33 -13.76 8.46
N LEU A 97 24.85 -14.20 7.31
CA LEU A 97 26.27 -14.53 7.13
C LEU A 97 27.15 -13.27 7.06
N ALA A 98 26.66 -12.19 6.45
CA ALA A 98 27.36 -10.92 6.36
C ALA A 98 27.31 -10.12 7.67
N GLY A 99 26.27 -10.33 8.48
CA GLY A 99 26.04 -9.62 9.74
C GLY A 99 26.75 -10.27 10.93
N GLN A 100 27.17 -9.44 11.89
CA GLN A 100 27.79 -9.92 13.13
C GLN A 100 26.83 -10.69 14.05
N ALA A 101 25.51 -10.54 13.84
CA ALA A 101 24.47 -11.18 14.64
C ALA A 101 24.20 -12.65 14.24
N GLY A 102 24.72 -13.10 13.09
CA GLY A 102 24.44 -14.45 12.59
C GLY A 102 22.93 -14.73 12.48
N PHE A 103 22.53 -15.93 12.86
CA PHE A 103 21.13 -16.37 12.91
C PHE A 103 20.43 -16.10 14.26
N GLY A 104 21.02 -15.26 15.12
CA GLY A 104 20.48 -14.97 16.46
C GLY A 104 19.07 -14.35 16.45
N TRP A 105 18.68 -13.73 15.33
CA TRP A 105 17.35 -13.16 15.12
C TRP A 105 16.21 -14.20 15.18
N LEU A 106 16.48 -15.49 14.90
CA LEU A 106 15.48 -16.56 15.01
C LEU A 106 14.98 -16.70 16.46
N GLN A 107 15.89 -16.60 17.43
CA GLN A 107 15.55 -16.63 18.86
C GLN A 107 14.85 -15.33 19.30
N ALA A 108 15.12 -14.22 18.62
CA ALA A 108 14.53 -12.94 18.92
C ALA A 108 13.05 -12.80 18.49
N LEU A 109 12.56 -13.66 17.58
CA LEU A 109 11.18 -13.60 17.04
C LEU A 109 10.09 -13.68 18.13
N GLY A 110 10.35 -14.38 19.23
CA GLY A 110 9.41 -14.50 20.35
C GLY A 110 9.43 -13.32 21.32
N THR A 111 10.41 -12.43 21.22
CA THR A 111 10.63 -11.34 22.18
C THR A 111 9.44 -10.38 22.31
N PRO A 112 8.81 -9.90 21.21
CA PRO A 112 7.65 -9.02 21.31
C PRO A 112 6.49 -9.65 22.08
N SER A 113 6.34 -10.98 21.99
CA SER A 113 5.25 -11.73 22.62
C SER A 113 5.46 -11.96 24.12
N LYS A 114 6.63 -11.61 24.70
CA LYS A 114 6.89 -11.80 26.14
C LYS A 114 6.01 -10.92 27.03
N VAL A 115 5.59 -9.75 26.54
CA VAL A 115 4.73 -8.84 27.29
C VAL A 115 3.35 -8.77 26.60
N PRO A 116 2.25 -9.09 27.30
CA PRO A 116 0.91 -8.88 26.78
C PRO A 116 0.66 -7.41 26.45
N SER A 117 0.21 -7.12 25.22
CA SER A 117 -0.20 -5.78 24.81
C SER A 117 -1.69 -5.58 25.12
N TRP A 118 -2.02 -4.50 25.83
CA TRP A 118 -3.40 -4.11 26.12
C TRP A 118 -4.16 -3.66 24.87
N MET A 119 -3.46 -3.15 23.85
CA MET A 119 -4.08 -2.73 22.59
C MET A 119 -4.39 -3.90 21.65
N ALA A 120 -3.81 -5.07 21.90
CA ALA A 120 -4.00 -6.24 21.05
C ALA A 120 -5.30 -6.98 21.46
N PRO A 121 -6.31 -7.06 20.56
CA PRO A 121 -7.57 -7.75 20.85
C PRO A 121 -7.38 -9.23 21.22
N SER A 122 -6.32 -9.87 20.71
CA SER A 122 -5.95 -11.24 21.05
C SER A 122 -5.67 -11.47 22.54
N ASN A 123 -5.35 -10.41 23.29
CA ASN A 123 -5.01 -10.50 24.71
C ASN A 123 -6.21 -10.16 25.63
N TRP A 124 -7.26 -9.51 25.10
CA TRP A 124 -8.43 -9.07 25.88
C TRP A 124 -9.16 -10.18 26.62
N PRO A 125 -9.42 -11.36 26.01
CA PRO A 125 -10.04 -12.46 26.74
C PRO A 125 -9.25 -12.85 27.99
N GLY A 126 -7.91 -12.81 27.94
CA GLY A 126 -7.12 -13.19 29.09
C GLY A 126 -6.91 -12.08 30.12
N PHE A 127 -7.01 -10.80 29.76
CA PHE A 127 -7.16 -9.74 30.77
C PHE A 127 -8.47 -9.88 31.54
N LEU A 128 -9.58 -10.19 30.84
CA LEU A 128 -10.88 -10.41 31.47
C LEU A 128 -10.86 -11.65 32.38
N THR A 129 -10.39 -12.79 31.87
CA THR A 129 -10.27 -14.02 32.65
C THR A 129 -9.31 -13.84 33.83
N GLY A 130 -8.20 -13.12 33.64
CA GLY A 130 -7.23 -12.83 34.70
C GLY A 130 -7.82 -12.02 35.85
N ALA A 131 -8.70 -11.07 35.54
CA ALA A 131 -9.37 -10.25 36.55
C ALA A 131 -10.41 -11.03 37.37
N VAL A 132 -11.03 -12.06 36.81
CA VAL A 132 -12.12 -12.82 37.45
C VAL A 132 -11.63 -14.10 38.12
N PHE A 133 -10.73 -14.83 37.44
CA PHE A 133 -10.32 -16.20 37.82
C PHE A 133 -8.86 -16.29 38.28
N GLY A 134 -8.13 -15.18 38.31
CA GLY A 134 -6.74 -15.12 38.75
C GLY A 134 -5.72 -15.17 37.61
N ALA A 135 -4.49 -14.79 37.93
CA ALA A 135 -3.44 -14.51 36.95
C ALA A 135 -3.08 -15.72 36.05
N GLU A 136 -3.10 -16.93 36.60
CA GLU A 136 -2.76 -18.16 35.86
C GLU A 136 -3.75 -18.42 34.71
N SER A 137 -5.05 -18.39 35.01
CA SER A 137 -6.11 -18.54 34.01
C SER A 137 -6.07 -17.40 32.98
N GLY A 138 -5.70 -16.19 33.40
CA GLY A 138 -5.48 -15.06 32.50
C GLY A 138 -4.35 -15.30 31.48
N GLN A 139 -3.20 -15.80 31.93
CA GLN A 139 -2.08 -16.10 31.03
C GLN A 139 -2.40 -17.23 30.05
N ALA A 140 -3.08 -18.28 30.50
CA ALA A 140 -3.55 -19.37 29.63
C ALA A 140 -4.53 -18.86 28.56
N MET A 141 -5.40 -17.91 28.91
CA MET A 141 -6.34 -17.34 27.96
C MET A 141 -5.67 -16.35 26.99
N ILE A 142 -4.62 -15.63 27.42
CA ILE A 142 -3.79 -14.81 26.52
C ILE A 142 -3.10 -15.71 25.47
N SER A 143 -2.52 -16.84 25.89
CA SER A 143 -1.86 -17.75 24.94
C SER A 143 -2.85 -18.34 23.93
N ALA A 144 -4.03 -18.76 24.39
CA ALA A 144 -5.12 -19.22 23.51
C ALA A 144 -5.58 -18.13 22.53
N GLY A 145 -5.81 -16.91 23.03
CA GLY A 145 -6.23 -15.78 22.20
C GLY A 145 -5.21 -15.38 21.14
N ARG A 146 -3.91 -15.50 21.44
CA ARG A 146 -2.82 -15.27 20.46
C ARG A 146 -2.77 -16.34 19.37
N VAL A 147 -3.00 -17.61 19.71
CA VAL A 147 -3.09 -18.70 18.73
C VAL A 147 -4.31 -18.48 17.83
N ALA A 148 -5.46 -18.16 18.41
CA ALA A 148 -6.67 -17.82 17.66
C ALA A 148 -6.45 -16.62 16.73
N GLY A 149 -5.81 -15.56 17.23
CA GLY A 149 -5.42 -14.39 16.44
C GLY A 149 -4.54 -14.75 15.25
N LEU A 150 -3.50 -15.58 15.45
CA LEU A 150 -2.63 -16.06 14.37
C LEU A 150 -3.41 -16.84 13.31
N VAL A 151 -4.30 -17.76 13.72
CA VAL A 151 -5.13 -18.53 12.78
C VAL A 151 -6.02 -17.59 11.96
N LEU A 152 -6.68 -16.62 12.61
CA LEU A 152 -7.51 -15.64 11.91
C LEU A 152 -6.69 -14.74 10.97
N VAL A 153 -5.45 -14.38 11.33
CA VAL A 153 -4.52 -13.67 10.45
C VAL A 153 -4.24 -14.49 9.20
N LEU A 154 -3.88 -15.77 9.35
CA LEU A 154 -3.59 -16.66 8.22
C LEU A 154 -4.82 -16.85 7.32
N CYS A 155 -6.00 -17.05 7.91
CA CYS A 155 -7.26 -17.12 7.17
C CYS A 155 -7.55 -15.81 6.42
N GLY A 156 -7.39 -14.66 7.07
CA GLY A 156 -7.60 -13.35 6.45
C GLY A 156 -6.65 -13.10 5.29
N ILE A 157 -5.37 -13.44 5.45
CA ILE A 157 -4.37 -13.39 4.37
C ILE A 157 -4.79 -14.30 3.22
N ALA A 158 -5.17 -15.56 3.48
CA ALA A 158 -5.60 -16.49 2.44
C ALA A 158 -6.83 -15.97 1.66
N VAL A 159 -7.80 -15.37 2.35
CA VAL A 159 -8.96 -14.73 1.72
C VAL A 159 -8.53 -13.58 0.81
N VAL A 160 -7.66 -12.69 1.29
CA VAL A 160 -7.17 -11.55 0.50
C VAL A 160 -6.38 -12.02 -0.72
N LEU A 161 -5.47 -12.98 -0.57
CA LEU A 161 -4.70 -13.56 -1.68
C LEU A 161 -5.61 -14.25 -2.70
N THR A 162 -6.66 -14.96 -2.25
CA THR A 162 -7.64 -15.58 -3.15
C THR A 162 -8.40 -14.52 -3.96
N ARG A 163 -8.82 -13.42 -3.30
CA ARG A 163 -9.49 -12.31 -3.99
C ARG A 163 -8.54 -11.61 -4.98
N GLN A 164 -7.28 -11.43 -4.61
CA GLN A 164 -6.27 -10.85 -5.48
C GLN A 164 -6.02 -11.76 -6.69
N LEU A 165 -5.82 -13.07 -6.48
CA LEU A 165 -5.57 -14.07 -7.53
C LEU A 165 -6.72 -14.12 -8.56
N ARG A 166 -7.97 -13.97 -8.10
CA ARG A 166 -9.17 -13.87 -8.95
C ARG A 166 -9.33 -12.51 -9.66
N GLY A 167 -8.43 -11.54 -9.40
CA GLY A 167 -8.50 -10.19 -9.97
C GLY A 167 -9.56 -9.29 -9.34
N GLY A 168 -10.12 -9.67 -8.18
CA GLY A 168 -11.22 -8.94 -7.53
C GLY A 168 -10.78 -7.73 -6.70
N ILE A 169 -9.48 -7.57 -6.43
CA ILE A 169 -8.89 -6.43 -5.72
C ILE A 169 -7.53 -6.08 -6.34
N SER A 170 -7.14 -4.80 -6.26
CA SER A 170 -5.81 -4.35 -6.69
C SER A 170 -4.71 -4.82 -5.73
N GLU A 171 -3.47 -4.87 -6.23
CA GLU A 171 -2.28 -5.28 -5.49
C GLU A 171 -2.03 -4.39 -4.25
N VAL A 172 -2.21 -3.07 -4.43
CA VAL A 172 -2.05 -2.08 -3.34
C VAL A 172 -3.14 -2.25 -2.27
N MET A 173 -4.39 -2.54 -2.68
CA MET A 173 -5.47 -2.85 -1.75
C MET A 173 -5.18 -4.15 -0.99
N ALA A 174 -4.72 -5.19 -1.68
CA ALA A 174 -4.37 -6.47 -1.06
C ALA A 174 -3.29 -6.29 0.02
N LEU A 175 -2.25 -5.50 -0.26
CA LEU A 175 -1.22 -5.14 0.72
C LEU A 175 -1.82 -4.48 1.96
N GLY A 176 -2.69 -3.49 1.78
CA GLY A 176 -3.31 -2.77 2.87
C GLY A 176 -4.28 -3.60 3.71
N LEU A 177 -5.06 -4.48 3.07
CA LEU A 177 -5.94 -5.41 3.77
C LEU A 177 -5.15 -6.44 4.59
N MET A 178 -4.08 -7.01 4.04
CA MET A 178 -3.23 -7.96 4.78
C MET A 178 -2.52 -7.29 5.96
N MET A 179 -1.99 -6.09 5.78
CA MET A 179 -1.45 -5.29 6.88
C MET A 179 -2.50 -4.99 7.95
N SER A 180 -3.73 -4.65 7.55
CA SER A 180 -4.83 -4.39 8.49
C SER A 180 -5.15 -5.62 9.34
N VAL A 181 -5.24 -6.79 8.69
CA VAL A 181 -5.49 -8.07 9.37
C VAL A 181 -4.37 -8.37 10.39
N ILE A 182 -3.10 -8.21 10.01
CA ILE A 182 -1.96 -8.41 10.92
C ILE A 182 -2.01 -7.45 12.11
N VAL A 183 -2.29 -6.17 11.87
CA VAL A 183 -2.29 -5.15 12.93
C VAL A 183 -3.46 -5.34 13.89
N VAL A 184 -4.64 -5.70 13.39
CA VAL A 184 -5.84 -5.85 14.24
C VAL A 184 -5.83 -7.15 15.02
N LEU A 185 -5.36 -8.25 14.43
CA LEU A 185 -5.43 -9.59 15.02
C LEU A 185 -4.07 -10.08 15.55
N GLY A 186 -3.02 -9.27 15.41
CA GLY A 186 -1.68 -9.59 15.86
C GLY A 186 -1.58 -9.66 17.39
N PRO A 187 -0.63 -10.45 17.93
CA PRO A 187 -0.48 -10.68 19.36
C PRO A 187 0.00 -9.46 20.15
N VAL A 188 0.58 -8.49 19.44
CA VAL A 188 1.21 -7.28 20.00
C VAL A 188 0.88 -6.12 19.09
N VAL A 189 0.14 -5.16 19.62
CA VAL A 189 -0.24 -3.93 18.91
C VAL A 189 0.37 -2.74 19.62
N GLN A 190 0.96 -1.84 18.85
CA GLN A 190 1.45 -0.55 19.31
C GLN A 190 0.75 0.55 18.52
N PRO A 191 0.60 1.77 19.07
CA PRO A 191 -0.17 2.84 18.43
C PRO A 191 0.25 3.16 16.99
N TRP A 192 1.55 3.09 16.69
CA TRP A 192 2.07 3.39 15.35
C TRP A 192 1.91 2.24 14.35
N TYR A 193 1.54 1.02 14.78
CA TYR A 193 1.31 -0.10 13.85
C TYR A 193 0.12 0.17 12.92
N LEU A 194 -0.81 1.04 13.32
CA LEU A 194 -1.89 1.52 12.43
C LEU A 194 -1.34 2.09 11.12
N LEU A 195 -0.13 2.68 11.13
CA LEU A 195 0.50 3.23 9.94
C LEU A 195 0.85 2.14 8.91
N TRP A 196 1.13 0.92 9.36
CA TRP A 196 1.42 -0.20 8.47
C TRP A 196 0.22 -0.53 7.57
N ALA A 197 -0.99 -0.45 8.12
CA ALA A 197 -2.24 -0.67 7.39
C ALA A 197 -2.65 0.56 6.58
N VAL A 198 -2.53 1.74 7.19
CA VAL A 198 -3.01 3.00 6.62
C VAL A 198 -2.25 3.41 5.36
N LEU A 199 -0.92 3.30 5.35
CA LEU A 199 -0.10 3.74 4.22
C LEU A 199 -0.53 3.08 2.89
N PRO A 200 -0.55 1.73 2.77
CA PRO A 200 -1.01 1.06 1.56
C PRO A 200 -2.51 1.28 1.28
N LEU A 201 -3.38 1.34 2.29
CA LEU A 201 -4.81 1.62 2.07
C LEU A 201 -5.05 3.03 1.51
N ALA A 202 -4.33 4.03 2.03
CA ALA A 202 -4.41 5.40 1.53
C ALA A 202 -3.90 5.49 0.08
N ALA A 203 -2.86 4.73 -0.26
CA ALA A 203 -2.35 4.62 -1.64
C ALA A 203 -3.34 3.92 -2.59
N ALA A 204 -4.17 3.00 -2.08
CA ALA A 204 -5.25 2.36 -2.85
C ALA A 204 -6.46 3.30 -3.10
N GLY A 205 -6.42 4.55 -2.64
CA GLY A 205 -7.45 5.57 -2.88
C GLY A 205 -8.67 5.49 -1.96
N VAL A 206 -8.68 4.56 -1.00
CA VAL A 206 -9.80 4.36 -0.07
C VAL A 206 -9.67 5.30 1.12
N TRP A 207 -10.74 6.01 1.46
CA TRP A 207 -10.90 6.74 2.74
C TRP A 207 -9.76 7.71 3.10
N ARG A 208 -9.00 8.24 2.13
CA ARG A 208 -7.76 9.02 2.33
C ARG A 208 -7.88 10.09 3.43
N THR A 209 -8.96 10.85 3.44
CA THR A 209 -9.26 11.89 4.44
C THR A 209 -9.64 11.33 5.81
N LYS A 210 -10.44 10.27 5.87
CA LYS A 210 -10.86 9.63 7.13
C LYS A 210 -9.69 8.88 7.77
N ILE A 211 -8.87 8.23 6.95
CA ILE A 211 -7.63 7.56 7.37
C ILE A 211 -6.61 8.59 7.88
N ALA A 212 -6.41 9.71 7.16
CA ALA A 212 -5.55 10.80 7.63
C ALA A 212 -6.06 11.40 8.96
N ALA A 213 -7.37 11.54 9.13
CA ALA A 213 -7.98 12.00 10.38
C ALA A 213 -7.73 11.02 11.53
N VAL A 214 -7.96 9.71 11.32
CA VAL A 214 -7.68 8.68 12.34
C VAL A 214 -6.20 8.65 12.72
N VAL A 215 -5.29 8.73 11.74
CA VAL A 215 -3.85 8.82 12.02
C VAL A 215 -3.50 10.07 12.80
N THR A 216 -4.09 11.22 12.46
CA THR A 216 -3.83 12.49 13.15
C THR A 216 -4.32 12.42 14.60
N VAL A 217 -5.52 11.90 14.81
CA VAL A 217 -6.11 11.71 16.15
C VAL A 217 -5.26 10.77 16.99
N PHE A 218 -4.87 9.61 16.46
CA PHE A 218 -3.97 8.68 17.16
C PHE A 218 -2.57 9.25 17.40
N ALA A 219 -2.05 10.06 16.47
CA ALA A 219 -0.75 10.72 16.61
C ALA A 219 -0.73 11.77 17.73
N LEU A 220 -1.87 12.40 18.00
CA LEU A 220 -2.04 13.40 19.06
C LEU A 220 -2.39 12.76 20.41
N LEU A 221 -3.19 11.69 20.41
CA LEU A 221 -3.63 11.00 21.62
C LEU A 221 -2.54 10.14 22.27
N VAL A 222 -1.54 9.71 21.50
CA VAL A 222 -0.46 8.87 22.02
C VAL A 222 0.81 9.72 22.17
N PRO A 223 1.21 10.04 23.42
CA PRO A 223 2.46 10.72 23.74
C PRO A 223 3.64 9.99 23.09
N PRO A 224 4.65 10.71 22.59
CA PRO A 224 5.85 10.09 22.08
C PRO A 224 6.74 9.65 23.23
N LEU A 225 6.34 8.63 24.01
CA LEU A 225 7.23 7.76 24.82
C LEU A 225 6.38 6.73 25.59
N ALA A 226 6.90 5.51 25.64
CA ALA A 226 6.63 4.54 26.70
C ALA A 226 7.32 4.97 28.02
N GLY A 227 7.16 6.23 28.40
CA GLY A 227 7.81 6.84 29.56
C GLY A 227 6.82 7.69 30.32
N ASP A 228 6.93 7.65 31.64
CA ASP A 228 6.12 8.47 32.53
C ASP A 228 6.41 9.96 32.29
N PHE A 229 5.47 10.65 31.64
CA PHE A 229 5.51 12.09 31.43
C PHE A 229 4.88 12.88 32.57
N ALA A 230 4.56 12.23 33.71
CA ALA A 230 4.21 12.96 34.92
C ALA A 230 5.30 14.01 35.21
N GLY A 231 4.95 15.29 35.06
CA GLY A 231 5.85 16.42 35.28
C GLY A 231 6.61 16.98 34.06
N ARG A 232 6.51 16.38 32.86
CA ARG A 232 7.22 16.86 31.64
C ARG A 232 6.29 17.29 30.50
N VAL A 233 5.10 17.76 30.84
CA VAL A 233 4.06 18.17 29.88
C VAL A 233 4.55 19.31 28.96
N ALA A 234 5.38 20.23 29.47
CA ALA A 234 5.90 21.34 28.66
C ALA A 234 6.81 20.86 27.51
N GLU A 235 7.69 19.88 27.76
CA GLU A 235 8.55 19.28 26.73
C GLU A 235 7.72 18.56 25.67
N LEU A 236 6.64 17.89 26.09
CA LEU A 236 5.68 17.25 25.20
C LEU A 236 5.01 18.25 24.25
N VAL A 237 4.52 19.38 24.79
CA VAL A 237 3.85 20.44 24.01
C VAL A 237 4.82 21.08 23.01
N VAL A 238 6.05 21.38 23.44
CA VAL A 238 7.09 21.93 22.56
C VAL A 238 7.45 20.93 21.45
N GLY A 239 7.57 19.63 21.78
CA GLY A 239 7.84 18.58 20.80
C GLY A 239 6.74 18.44 19.74
N TYR A 240 5.46 18.47 20.16
CA TYR A 240 4.34 18.48 19.22
C TYR A 240 4.32 19.74 18.35
N GLY A 241 4.58 20.92 18.94
CA GLY A 241 4.65 22.18 18.21
C GLY A 241 5.75 22.20 17.16
N ALA A 242 6.96 21.74 17.51
CA ALA A 242 8.08 21.61 16.57
C ALA A 242 7.77 20.61 15.45
N GLY A 243 7.17 19.45 15.77
CA GLY A 243 6.75 18.46 14.78
C GLY A 243 5.74 19.03 13.78
N LEU A 244 4.75 19.78 14.26
CA LEU A 244 3.76 20.46 13.42
C LEU A 244 4.42 21.49 12.51
N ALA A 245 5.35 22.29 13.03
CA ALA A 245 6.08 23.29 12.26
C ALA A 245 6.90 22.66 11.12
N VAL A 246 7.58 21.53 11.38
CA VAL A 246 8.35 20.80 10.36
C VAL A 246 7.42 20.26 9.27
N VAL A 247 6.29 19.65 9.63
CA VAL A 247 5.33 19.13 8.64
C VAL A 247 4.71 20.27 7.84
N ALA A 248 4.36 21.38 8.48
CA ALA A 248 3.84 22.58 7.80
C ALA A 248 4.88 23.15 6.83
N CYS A 249 6.13 23.30 7.25
CA CYS A 249 7.23 23.73 6.37
C CYS A 249 7.41 22.77 5.19
N ALA A 250 7.48 21.46 5.44
CA ALA A 250 7.62 20.47 4.38
C ALA A 250 6.44 20.53 3.39
N PHE A 251 5.21 20.68 3.88
CA PHE A 251 4.02 20.84 3.05
C PHE A 251 4.07 22.13 2.21
N LEU A 252 4.46 23.26 2.79
CA LEU A 252 4.58 24.53 2.09
C LEU A 252 5.69 24.48 1.02
N VAL A 253 6.84 23.87 1.34
CA VAL A 253 7.94 23.65 0.38
C VAL A 253 7.48 22.75 -0.76
N LEU A 254 6.84 21.61 -0.47
CA LEU A 254 6.36 20.70 -1.50
C LEU A 254 5.30 21.36 -2.39
N ARG A 255 4.40 22.16 -1.80
CA ARG A 255 3.42 22.96 -2.55
C ARG A 255 4.08 24.03 -3.41
N HIS A 256 5.13 24.68 -2.92
CA HIS A 256 5.87 25.67 -3.70
C HIS A 256 6.67 25.04 -4.85
N VAL A 257 7.29 23.88 -4.63
CA VAL A 257 8.05 23.16 -5.67
C VAL A 257 7.11 22.57 -6.72
N LEU A 258 6.04 21.88 -6.32
CA LEU A 258 5.05 21.31 -7.25
C LEU A 258 4.22 22.39 -7.95
N GLY A 259 3.95 23.51 -7.29
CA GLY A 259 3.30 24.68 -7.89
C GLY A 259 4.14 25.34 -8.99
N ARG A 260 5.47 25.16 -8.97
CA ARG A 260 6.36 25.62 -10.06
C ARG A 260 6.42 24.66 -11.25
N VAL A 261 6.02 23.40 -11.08
CA VAL A 261 6.10 22.36 -12.14
C VAL A 261 4.82 22.28 -12.98
N SER A 262 3.69 22.81 -12.51
CA SER A 262 2.43 22.84 -13.29
C SER A 262 2.00 24.27 -13.66
N VAL A 263 2.56 24.83 -14.74
CA VAL A 263 1.83 25.44 -15.88
C VAL A 263 2.74 25.47 -17.12
N ARG A 264 2.75 24.39 -17.91
CA ARG A 264 2.86 24.50 -19.37
C ARG A 264 1.84 23.56 -20.00
N ARG A 265 0.55 23.90 -19.83
CA ARG A 265 -0.49 23.40 -20.75
C ARG A 265 -0.08 23.87 -22.14
N ARG A 266 0.26 22.93 -23.04
CA ARG A 266 0.22 23.22 -24.47
C ARG A 266 -1.22 23.64 -24.80
N PRO A 267 -1.47 24.85 -25.34
CA PRO A 267 -2.76 25.17 -25.92
C PRO A 267 -3.07 24.15 -27.01
N GLY A 268 -4.33 23.73 -27.08
CA GLY A 268 -4.78 22.59 -27.88
C GLY A 268 -4.27 22.62 -29.33
N GLY A 269 -3.67 21.51 -29.75
CA GLY A 269 -3.74 21.12 -31.15
C GLY A 269 -5.08 20.44 -31.33
N GLU A 270 -6.00 21.09 -32.03
CA GLU A 270 -7.15 20.44 -32.64
C GLU A 270 -6.64 19.26 -33.46
N LEU A 271 -7.04 18.05 -33.09
CA LEU A 271 -6.95 16.89 -33.97
C LEU A 271 -7.94 17.14 -35.12
N PRO A 272 -7.51 17.13 -36.39
CA PRO A 272 -8.44 17.20 -37.51
C PRO A 272 -9.44 16.04 -37.40
N ALA A 273 -10.72 16.36 -37.58
CA ALA A 273 -11.79 15.39 -37.64
C ALA A 273 -11.46 14.30 -38.68
N ALA A 274 -11.66 13.05 -38.28
CA ALA A 274 -11.52 11.89 -39.14
C ALA A 274 -12.72 11.83 -40.09
N ASP A 275 -12.66 12.61 -41.17
CA ASP A 275 -13.44 12.44 -42.39
C ASP A 275 -12.50 12.82 -43.54
N ASP A 276 -11.84 11.80 -44.11
CA ASP A 276 -11.29 11.75 -45.48
C ASP A 276 -10.28 10.58 -45.59
N VAL A 277 -10.78 9.35 -45.52
CA VAL A 277 -10.10 8.20 -46.11
C VAL A 277 -10.90 7.75 -47.31
N VAL A 278 -10.67 8.41 -48.44
CA VAL A 278 -11.07 7.90 -49.76
C VAL A 278 -9.84 7.89 -50.66
N ALA A 279 -9.38 6.67 -50.92
CA ALA A 279 -8.68 6.18 -52.10
C ALA A 279 -7.58 7.08 -52.72
N GLY A 280 -6.32 6.80 -52.35
CA GLY A 280 -5.20 7.02 -53.25
C GLY A 280 -5.25 6.03 -54.42
N GLY A 281 -5.68 6.50 -55.59
CA GLY A 281 -5.64 5.78 -56.85
C GLY A 281 -5.22 6.73 -57.98
N ALA A 282 -4.25 6.30 -58.77
CA ALA A 282 -3.53 7.01 -59.82
C ALA A 282 -4.34 7.92 -60.79
N GLY A 283 -3.73 9.03 -61.25
CA GLY A 283 -4.21 9.75 -62.44
C GLY A 283 -3.61 11.15 -62.70
N VAL A 284 -2.65 11.21 -63.64
CA VAL A 284 -2.34 12.24 -64.70
C VAL A 284 -2.72 13.74 -64.49
N PRO A 285 -1.83 14.71 -64.83
CA PRO A 285 -2.16 16.14 -64.80
C PRO A 285 -2.88 16.63 -66.06
N GLY A 286 -3.94 17.43 -65.88
CA GLY A 286 -4.65 18.13 -66.96
C GLY A 286 -5.31 19.41 -66.45
N ALA A 287 -4.95 20.53 -67.08
CA ALA A 287 -5.45 21.87 -66.82
C ALA A 287 -6.97 22.03 -67.07
N VAL A 288 -7.61 23.01 -66.42
CA VAL A 288 -8.55 24.02 -67.02
C VAL A 288 -8.96 25.05 -65.94
N ALA A 289 -9.18 26.27 -66.40
CA ALA A 289 -9.33 27.53 -65.68
C ALA A 289 -10.78 27.92 -65.31
N ARG A 290 -10.85 29.00 -64.51
CA ARG A 290 -11.94 30.01 -64.35
C ARG A 290 -13.28 29.55 -63.74
N ALA A 291 -13.70 30.19 -62.63
CA ALA A 291 -14.51 31.41 -62.62
C ALA A 291 -15.17 31.65 -61.24
N ALA A 292 -15.53 32.91 -61.00
CA ALA A 292 -15.99 33.52 -59.76
C ALA A 292 -17.42 33.12 -59.32
N GLY A 293 -17.75 33.33 -58.03
CA GLY A 293 -19.13 33.44 -57.55
C GLY A 293 -19.34 33.19 -56.04
N ARG A 294 -19.38 34.26 -55.25
CA ARG A 294 -19.96 34.33 -53.87
C ARG A 294 -21.39 34.92 -53.98
N PRO A 295 -22.22 35.03 -52.92
CA PRO A 295 -22.73 33.99 -52.00
C PRO A 295 -24.25 34.20 -51.67
N ALA A 296 -24.96 33.21 -51.14
CA ALA A 296 -26.21 33.34 -50.35
C ALA A 296 -26.67 31.93 -49.96
N GLY A 297 -27.33 31.62 -48.85
CA GLY A 297 -27.85 32.38 -47.72
C GLY A 297 -28.24 31.37 -46.64
N ALA A 298 -28.25 31.82 -45.40
CA ALA A 298 -28.54 31.00 -44.22
C ALA A 298 -30.01 30.56 -44.18
N ALA A 299 -30.26 29.28 -43.96
CA ALA A 299 -31.55 28.75 -43.53
C ALA A 299 -31.37 27.99 -42.20
N ARG A 300 -31.97 28.56 -41.14
CA ARG A 300 -32.13 27.96 -39.81
C ARG A 300 -33.06 26.75 -39.89
N VAL A 301 -32.74 25.65 -39.21
CA VAL A 301 -33.77 24.77 -38.65
C VAL A 301 -33.36 24.24 -37.27
N ARG A 302 -34.31 24.38 -36.34
CA ARG A 302 -34.28 24.03 -34.92
C ARG A 302 -34.17 22.52 -34.66
N VAL A 303 -33.52 22.26 -33.54
CA VAL A 303 -33.52 21.05 -32.69
C VAL A 303 -34.91 20.40 -32.54
N ARG A 304 -34.97 19.07 -32.67
CA ARG A 304 -35.96 18.22 -31.99
C ARG A 304 -35.29 16.95 -31.46
N ALA A 305 -35.25 16.85 -30.13
CA ALA A 305 -34.98 15.62 -29.41
C ALA A 305 -36.10 14.60 -29.63
N ARG A 306 -35.76 13.31 -29.72
CA ARG A 306 -36.72 12.21 -29.63
C ARG A 306 -36.18 11.12 -28.70
N VAL A 307 -36.96 10.84 -27.66
CA VAL A 307 -36.81 9.77 -26.67
C VAL A 307 -37.70 8.59 -27.10
N LEU A 308 -37.37 7.39 -26.59
CA LEU A 308 -38.19 6.15 -26.41
C LEU A 308 -37.98 5.03 -27.45
N PRO A 309 -38.31 3.75 -27.13
CA PRO A 309 -38.28 3.04 -25.84
C PRO A 309 -37.76 1.58 -25.91
N CYS A 310 -37.66 0.97 -24.73
CA CYS A 310 -37.45 -0.44 -24.41
C CYS A 310 -38.56 -1.37 -24.94
N CYS A 311 -38.21 -2.58 -25.42
CA CYS A 311 -39.12 -3.73 -25.48
C CYS A 311 -38.35 -5.06 -25.36
N ARG A 312 -38.88 -5.93 -24.48
CA ARG A 312 -38.45 -7.31 -24.17
C ARG A 312 -38.63 -8.27 -25.35
N ARG A 313 -37.77 -9.28 -25.44
CA ARG A 313 -38.13 -10.71 -25.34
C ARG A 313 -36.97 -11.46 -24.68
#